data_AF-A0AAV2SBV1-F1
#
_entry.id   AF-A0AAV2SBV1-F1
#
_cell.length_a   1.000
_cell.length_b   1.000
_cell.length_c   1.000
_cell.angle_alpha   90.00
_cell.angle_beta   90.00
_cell.angle_gamma   90.00
#
_symmetry.space_group_name_H-M   'P 1'
#
loop_
_entity.id
_entity.type
_entity.pdbx_description
1 polymer ?
#
loop_
_entity_poly.entity_id
_entity_poly.type
_entity_poly.pdbx_seq_one_letter_code
_entity_poly.pdbx_strand_id
1 'polypeptide(L)'
;SRNYQSSIMLRLSLILVGFLPLALGFSNGGPASATCGDLLPRHGVDAQTGASPFGITPPGNTVQRGSNVELTLHGNGATFKGFCVRAFEGTDGSAGVFQASPNVQTRTCVGITNGATHTSPSLKEHVALSWTAPNYPTTVEFRSSVVVEFSTFHLISPVIVQVV
;
A
#
# COMPACT_ATOMS: atom_id res chain seq x y z
N SER A 1 26.49 21.58 61.55
CA SER A 1 26.70 22.60 60.50
C SER A 1 27.97 22.21 59.76
N ARG A 2 28.01 21.82 58.49
CA ARG A 2 27.13 22.06 57.36
C ARG A 2 27.47 21.00 56.29
N ASN A 3 26.44 20.41 55.68
CA ASN A 3 26.53 19.49 54.55
C ASN A 3 27.07 20.19 53.29
N TYR A 4 27.40 19.35 52.29
CA TYR A 4 27.04 19.52 50.87
C TYR A 4 28.13 20.06 49.91
N GLN A 5 28.08 19.50 48.69
CA GLN A 5 28.77 19.85 47.43
C GLN A 5 30.07 19.06 47.15
N SER A 6 29.97 17.93 46.45
CA SER A 6 30.01 17.82 44.96
C SER A 6 31.47 17.78 44.49
N SER A 7 31.97 16.67 43.95
CA SER A 7 31.89 16.45 42.51
C SER A 7 32.14 14.97 42.21
N ILE A 8 31.05 14.20 42.11
CA ILE A 8 31.05 12.87 41.50
C ILE A 8 31.48 13.05 40.05
N MET A 9 32.71 12.62 39.74
CA MET A 9 33.28 12.59 38.40
C MET A 9 32.46 11.65 37.51
N LEU A 10 31.42 12.22 36.92
CA LEU A 10 31.06 12.13 35.50
C LEU A 10 31.43 10.82 34.78
N ARG A 11 30.59 9.80 34.94
CA ARG A 11 30.39 8.78 33.90
C ARG A 11 28.89 8.52 33.73
N LEU A 12 28.18 9.54 33.27
CA LEU A 12 26.88 9.36 32.64
C LEU A 12 27.14 8.74 31.26
N SER A 13 27.23 7.42 31.22
CA SER A 13 27.08 6.69 29.96
C SER A 13 25.68 7.00 29.43
N LEU A 14 25.62 7.90 28.44
CA LEU A 14 24.42 8.24 27.69
C LEU A 14 23.89 6.94 27.07
N ILE A 15 22.85 6.36 27.66
CA ILE A 15 22.09 5.30 27.02
C ILE A 15 21.28 5.99 25.91
N LEU A 16 21.88 6.10 24.72
CA LEU A 16 21.17 6.43 23.49
C LEU A 16 20.32 5.21 23.14
N VAL A 17 19.19 5.02 23.83
CA VAL A 17 18.14 4.13 23.34
C VAL A 17 17.63 4.80 22.08
N GLY A 18 18.13 4.36 20.92
CA GLY A 18 17.60 4.75 19.64
C GLY A 18 16.09 4.53 19.67
N PHE A 19 15.33 5.61 19.45
CA PHE A 19 13.93 5.50 19.09
C PHE A 19 13.87 4.73 17.77
N LEU A 20 13.85 3.40 17.84
CA LEU A 20 13.33 2.62 16.73
C LEU A 20 11.85 3.01 16.64
N PRO A 21 11.41 3.66 15.55
CA PRO A 21 10.00 3.92 15.38
C PRO A 21 9.30 2.56 15.45
N LEU A 22 8.40 2.41 16.43
CA LEU A 22 7.49 1.27 16.51
C LEU A 22 6.74 1.23 15.18
N ALA A 23 7.20 0.40 14.26
CA ALA A 23 6.54 0.14 13.01
C ALA A 23 5.21 -0.54 13.37
N LEU A 24 4.11 0.21 13.31
CA LEU A 24 2.78 -0.32 13.47
C LEU A 24 2.50 -1.20 12.25
N GLY A 25 2.89 -2.47 12.34
CA GLY A 25 2.54 -3.51 11.37
C GLY A 25 1.07 -3.86 11.54
N PHE A 26 0.19 -3.16 10.85
CA PHE A 26 -1.23 -3.49 10.87
C PHE A 26 -1.46 -4.77 10.07
N SER A 27 -1.96 -5.82 10.72
CA SER A 27 -2.35 -7.09 10.09
C SER A 27 -3.49 -6.95 9.08
N ASN A 28 -4.11 -5.78 9.04
CA ASN A 28 -5.27 -5.43 8.23
C ASN A 28 -4.98 -4.14 7.44
N GLY A 29 -3.87 -4.10 6.70
CA GLY A 29 -3.47 -2.94 5.88
C GLY A 29 -2.99 -1.72 6.68
N GLY A 30 -1.91 -1.08 6.23
CA GLY A 30 -1.38 0.13 6.86
C GLY A 30 -2.38 1.30 6.89
N PRO A 31 -2.08 2.36 7.68
CA PRO A 31 -2.95 3.52 7.77
C PRO A 31 -3.04 4.23 6.42
N ALA A 32 -4.20 4.83 6.13
CA ALA A 32 -4.46 5.50 4.84
C ALA A 32 -3.41 6.56 4.51
N SER A 33 -3.01 7.37 5.49
CA SER A 33 -1.96 8.40 5.31
C SER A 33 -0.62 7.84 4.85
N ALA A 34 -0.25 6.63 5.27
CA ALA A 34 1.01 5.99 4.89
C ALA A 34 0.94 5.28 3.54
N THR A 35 -0.24 4.73 3.20
CA THR A 35 -0.45 3.90 2.00
C THR A 35 -0.89 4.70 0.77
N CYS A 36 -1.59 5.82 0.95
CA CYS A 36 -2.04 6.66 -0.16
C CYS A 36 -0.91 7.38 -0.92
N GLY A 37 0.23 7.63 -0.26
CA GLY A 37 1.35 8.36 -0.86
C GLY A 37 2.18 7.52 -1.83
N ASP A 38 2.98 6.59 -1.30
CA ASP A 38 3.97 5.82 -2.06
C ASP A 38 3.64 4.32 -2.15
N LEU A 39 2.52 3.89 -1.57
CA LEU A 39 2.11 2.48 -1.47
C LEU A 39 3.13 1.59 -0.73
N LEU A 40 4.03 2.17 0.06
CA LEU A 40 5.07 1.41 0.75
C LEU A 40 4.56 0.90 2.12
N PRO A 41 4.90 -0.35 2.50
CA PRO A 41 4.40 -0.94 3.74
C PRO A 41 5.08 -0.39 5.03
N ARG A 42 5.88 0.68 4.95
CA ARG A 42 6.53 1.37 6.10
C ARG A 42 7.22 0.44 7.11
N HIS A 43 7.81 -0.65 6.61
CA HIS A 43 8.59 -1.60 7.42
C HIS A 43 10.08 -1.23 7.53
N GLY A 44 10.46 -0.01 7.12
CA GLY A 44 11.85 0.46 7.19
C GLY A 44 12.80 -0.27 6.24
N VAL A 45 12.27 -0.95 5.23
CA VAL A 45 13.02 -1.65 4.18
C VAL A 45 12.67 -1.07 2.82
N ASP A 46 13.62 -1.18 1.88
CA ASP A 46 13.42 -0.79 0.49
C ASP A 46 12.68 -1.88 -0.30
N ALA A 47 12.08 -1.47 -1.42
CA ALA A 47 11.42 -2.39 -2.34
C ALA A 47 12.43 -3.39 -2.89
N GLN A 48 11.97 -4.63 -3.12
CA GLN A 48 12.80 -5.61 -3.82
C GLN A 48 13.16 -5.10 -5.21
N THR A 49 14.42 -5.29 -5.58
CA THR A 49 14.95 -4.88 -6.89
C THR A 49 14.72 -5.99 -7.92
N GLY A 50 14.59 -5.60 -9.19
CA GLY A 50 14.31 -6.52 -10.29
C GLY A 50 12.81 -6.61 -10.65
N ALA A 51 12.48 -7.49 -11.60
CA ALA A 51 11.11 -7.66 -12.05
C ALA A 51 10.24 -8.27 -10.95
N SER A 52 9.11 -7.64 -10.65
CA SER A 52 8.11 -8.20 -9.75
C SER A 52 7.51 -9.46 -10.39
N PRO A 53 7.46 -10.61 -9.67
CA PRO A 53 6.71 -11.77 -10.15
C PRO A 53 5.19 -11.55 -10.08
N PHE A 54 4.76 -10.50 -9.38
CA PHE A 54 3.35 -10.14 -9.21
C PHE A 54 2.90 -9.13 -10.26
N GLY A 55 1.64 -9.23 -10.65
CA GLY A 55 0.99 -8.36 -11.62
C GLY A 55 -0.43 -7.98 -11.20
N ILE A 56 -0.93 -6.88 -11.76
CA ILE A 56 -2.35 -6.52 -11.72
C ILE A 56 -2.87 -6.46 -13.16
N THR A 57 -4.03 -7.05 -13.43
CA THR A 57 -4.57 -7.13 -14.79
C THR A 57 -6.04 -6.68 -14.82
N PRO A 58 -6.38 -5.63 -15.58
CA PRO A 58 -7.77 -5.30 -15.91
C PRO A 58 -8.30 -6.25 -16.99
N PRO A 59 -9.63 -6.31 -17.21
CA PRO A 59 -10.22 -7.14 -18.26
C PRO A 59 -9.88 -6.64 -19.67
N GLY A 60 -9.44 -5.38 -19.78
CA GLY A 60 -9.00 -4.75 -21.00
C GLY A 60 -8.35 -3.39 -20.72
N ASN A 61 -7.77 -2.77 -21.75
CA ASN A 61 -7.15 -1.45 -21.67
C ASN A 61 -8.15 -0.29 -21.88
N THR A 62 -9.41 -0.59 -22.18
CA THR A 62 -10.48 0.38 -22.36
C THR A 62 -11.70 -0.06 -21.57
N VAL A 63 -12.27 0.85 -20.80
CA VAL A 63 -13.41 0.59 -19.90
C VAL A 63 -14.47 1.65 -20.10
N GLN A 64 -15.75 1.29 -19.93
CA GLN A 64 -16.85 2.23 -20.06
C GLN A 64 -16.93 3.13 -18.83
N ARG A 65 -17.18 4.43 -19.03
CA ARG A 65 -17.52 5.36 -17.95
C ARG A 65 -18.60 4.81 -17.02
N GLY A 66 -18.39 4.93 -15.71
CA GLY A 66 -19.32 4.45 -14.68
C GLY A 66 -19.46 2.92 -14.55
N SER A 67 -18.78 2.14 -15.40
CA SER A 67 -18.86 0.67 -15.33
C SER A 67 -18.11 0.12 -14.12
N ASN A 68 -18.54 -1.05 -13.66
CA ASN A 68 -17.79 -1.83 -12.68
C ASN A 68 -16.76 -2.71 -13.40
N VAL A 69 -15.52 -2.64 -12.96
CA VAL A 69 -14.37 -3.32 -13.55
C VAL A 69 -13.73 -4.19 -12.47
N GLU A 70 -13.48 -5.46 -12.79
CA GLU A 70 -12.73 -6.35 -11.91
C GLU A 70 -11.26 -6.36 -12.31
N LEU A 71 -10.38 -5.94 -11.41
CA LEU A 71 -8.93 -6.07 -11.57
C LEU A 71 -8.47 -7.34 -10.87
N THR A 72 -7.56 -8.09 -11.49
CA THR A 72 -6.96 -9.28 -10.88
C THR A 72 -5.52 -9.02 -10.49
N LEU A 73 -5.27 -8.93 -9.18
CA LEU A 73 -3.92 -8.96 -8.61
C LEU A 73 -3.48 -10.42 -8.45
N HIS A 74 -2.29 -10.79 -8.93
CA HIS A 74 -1.85 -12.19 -8.99
C HIS A 74 -0.34 -12.33 -8.82
N GLY A 75 0.13 -13.51 -8.37
CA GLY A 75 1.54 -13.79 -8.11
C GLY A 75 2.29 -14.74 -9.06
N ASN A 76 1.70 -15.19 -10.18
CA ASN A 76 2.37 -16.02 -11.20
C ASN A 76 3.16 -17.22 -10.63
N GLY A 77 2.56 -17.98 -9.71
CA GLY A 77 3.20 -19.11 -9.01
C GLY A 77 3.87 -18.73 -7.68
N ALA A 78 3.93 -17.44 -7.34
CA ALA A 78 4.27 -16.94 -6.01
C ALA A 78 3.01 -16.54 -5.23
N THR A 79 3.14 -16.47 -3.90
CA THR A 79 2.09 -16.01 -2.98
C THR A 79 2.47 -14.71 -2.29
N PHE A 80 1.47 -13.97 -1.82
CA PHE A 80 1.64 -12.75 -1.03
C PHE A 80 0.67 -12.72 0.15
N LYS A 81 1.03 -11.99 1.22
CA LYS A 81 0.23 -11.82 2.43
C LYS A 81 -0.56 -10.53 2.42
N GLY A 82 0.05 -9.45 1.92
CA GLY A 82 -0.55 -8.12 1.88
C GLY A 82 -0.46 -7.48 0.50
N PHE A 83 -1.30 -6.49 0.25
CA PHE A 83 -1.24 -5.66 -0.94
C PHE A 83 -1.77 -4.25 -0.66
N CYS A 84 -1.36 -3.31 -1.50
CA CYS A 84 -1.98 -1.99 -1.63
C CYS A 84 -2.15 -1.67 -3.13
N VAL A 85 -3.33 -1.23 -3.53
CA VAL A 85 -3.64 -0.76 -4.89
C VAL A 85 -4.24 0.64 -4.77
N ARG A 86 -3.83 1.57 -5.63
CA ARG A 86 -4.48 2.88 -5.76
C ARG A 86 -4.67 3.25 -7.22
N ALA A 87 -5.84 3.82 -7.53
CA ALA A 87 -6.19 4.32 -8.85
C ALA A 87 -5.86 5.82 -8.95
N PHE A 88 -4.89 6.16 -9.80
CA PHE A 88 -4.40 7.51 -10.00
C PHE A 88 -4.99 8.14 -11.26
N GLU A 89 -5.29 9.43 -11.16
CA GLU A 89 -5.51 10.32 -12.30
C GLU A 89 -4.35 11.33 -12.36
N GLY A 90 -3.56 11.28 -13.43
CA GLY A 90 -2.33 12.07 -13.52
C GLY A 90 -1.32 11.70 -12.42
N THR A 91 -0.66 12.70 -11.85
CA THR A 91 0.42 12.47 -10.87
C THR A 91 -0.10 12.01 -9.51
N ASP A 92 -1.07 12.75 -8.95
CA ASP A 92 -1.55 12.58 -7.57
C ASP A 92 -3.08 12.56 -7.43
N GLY A 93 -3.80 12.74 -8.54
CA GLY A 93 -5.26 12.72 -8.56
C GLY A 93 -5.83 11.34 -8.27
N SER A 94 -7.13 11.30 -8.03
CA SER A 94 -7.86 10.09 -7.70
C SER A 94 -8.98 9.87 -8.71
N ALA A 95 -9.02 8.68 -9.32
CA ALA A 95 -10.07 8.31 -10.26
C ALA A 95 -10.79 7.02 -9.85
N GLY A 96 -12.12 7.07 -9.95
CA GLY A 96 -12.99 5.95 -9.63
C GLY A 96 -12.93 5.52 -8.16
N VAL A 97 -13.67 4.46 -7.84
CA VAL A 97 -13.89 4.00 -6.47
C VAL A 97 -13.77 2.49 -6.39
N PHE A 98 -12.99 1.99 -5.44
CA PHE A 98 -12.97 0.58 -5.09
C PHE A 98 -14.14 0.21 -4.17
N GLN A 99 -14.59 -1.04 -4.27
CA GLN A 99 -15.55 -1.64 -3.34
C GLN A 99 -14.87 -2.62 -2.38
N ALA A 100 -15.38 -2.69 -1.16
CA ALA A 100 -14.97 -3.69 -0.19
C ALA A 100 -15.53 -5.08 -0.54
N SER A 101 -14.78 -6.11 -0.19
CA SER A 101 -15.16 -7.52 -0.28
C SER A 101 -14.57 -8.26 0.95
N PRO A 102 -14.88 -9.55 1.19
CA PRO A 102 -14.37 -10.25 2.37
C PRO A 102 -12.83 -10.20 2.53
N ASN A 103 -12.08 -10.14 1.42
CA ASN A 103 -10.62 -10.12 1.41
C ASN A 103 -10.03 -8.74 1.07
N VAL A 104 -10.87 -7.74 0.80
CA VAL A 104 -10.48 -6.40 0.35
C VAL A 104 -11.21 -5.34 1.16
N GLN A 105 -10.47 -4.44 1.76
CA GLN A 105 -11.03 -3.21 2.33
C GLN A 105 -10.56 -2.00 1.52
N THR A 106 -11.33 -0.93 1.57
CA THR A 106 -11.04 0.30 0.83
C THR A 106 -10.27 1.30 1.69
N ARG A 107 -9.60 2.23 1.01
CA ARG A 107 -8.91 3.37 1.61
C ARG A 107 -9.31 4.62 0.85
N THR A 108 -9.62 5.69 1.59
CA THR A 108 -9.87 7.01 1.02
C THR A 108 -8.55 7.73 0.81
N CYS A 109 -8.19 7.99 -0.43
CA CYS A 109 -7.02 8.79 -0.80
C CYS A 109 -7.48 10.00 -1.62
N VAL A 110 -7.12 11.21 -1.18
CA VAL A 110 -7.50 12.47 -1.84
C VAL A 110 -9.02 12.51 -2.15
N GLY A 111 -9.83 12.55 -1.10
CA GLY A 111 -11.27 12.82 -1.18
C GLY A 111 -12.17 11.64 -1.54
N ILE A 112 -11.67 10.58 -2.17
CA ILE A 112 -12.48 9.41 -2.60
C ILE A 112 -11.84 8.07 -2.24
N THR A 113 -12.63 6.99 -2.23
CA THR A 113 -12.20 5.61 -1.94
C THR A 113 -11.51 4.94 -3.13
N ASN A 114 -10.43 5.55 -3.64
CA ASN A 114 -9.64 5.04 -4.77
C ASN A 114 -8.45 4.16 -4.33
N GLY A 115 -8.35 3.78 -3.05
CA GLY A 115 -7.39 2.81 -2.56
C GLY A 115 -8.05 1.50 -2.13
N ALA A 116 -7.32 0.40 -2.25
CA ALA A 116 -7.72 -0.92 -1.77
C ALA A 116 -6.54 -1.66 -1.13
N THR A 117 -6.81 -2.41 -0.06
CA THR A 117 -5.81 -3.22 0.65
C THR A 117 -6.43 -4.49 1.25
N HIS A 118 -5.59 -5.39 1.72
CA HIS A 118 -5.98 -6.67 2.31
C HIS A 118 -6.74 -6.52 3.64
N THR A 119 -7.61 -7.48 3.95
CA THR A 119 -8.30 -7.55 5.26
C THR A 119 -7.54 -8.36 6.32
N SER A 120 -6.63 -9.24 5.88
CA SER A 120 -5.86 -10.14 6.73
C SER A 120 -4.57 -10.59 6.05
N PRO A 121 -3.56 -11.09 6.79
CA PRO A 121 -2.28 -11.51 6.23
C PRO A 121 -2.29 -12.96 5.73
N SER A 122 -3.47 -13.54 5.49
CA SER A 122 -3.59 -14.88 4.89
C SER A 122 -2.84 -14.96 3.56
N LEU A 123 -2.28 -16.12 3.22
CA LEU A 123 -1.61 -16.31 1.94
C LEU A 123 -2.62 -16.22 0.79
N LYS A 124 -2.21 -15.53 -0.27
CA LYS A 124 -3.03 -15.28 -1.46
C LYS A 124 -2.18 -15.53 -2.70
N GLU A 125 -2.76 -16.24 -3.66
CA GLU A 125 -2.22 -16.33 -5.03
C GLU A 125 -2.85 -15.28 -5.93
N HIS A 126 -4.13 -14.99 -5.70
CA HIS A 126 -4.95 -14.05 -6.48
C HIS A 126 -5.89 -13.24 -5.58
N VAL A 127 -6.20 -12.01 -5.99
CA VAL A 127 -7.23 -11.16 -5.41
C VAL A 127 -7.99 -10.47 -6.54
N ALA A 128 -9.32 -10.60 -6.53
CA ALA A 128 -10.22 -9.80 -7.36
C ALA A 128 -10.54 -8.47 -6.64
N LEU A 129 -10.26 -7.35 -7.30
CA LEU A 129 -10.59 -6.02 -6.82
C LEU A 129 -11.69 -5.42 -7.70
N SER A 130 -12.82 -5.08 -7.09
CA SER A 130 -13.89 -4.37 -7.78
C SER A 130 -13.62 -2.86 -7.74
N TRP A 131 -13.62 -2.22 -8.91
CA TRP A 131 -13.43 -0.79 -9.08
C TRP A 131 -14.48 -0.23 -10.05
N THR A 132 -15.16 0.83 -9.65
CA THR A 132 -16.08 1.57 -10.51
C THR A 132 -15.35 2.72 -11.18
N ALA A 133 -15.41 2.75 -12.51
CA ALA A 133 -14.81 3.80 -13.33
C ALA A 133 -15.48 5.15 -13.08
N PRO A 134 -14.74 6.28 -13.21
CA PRO A 134 -15.35 7.60 -13.19
C PRO A 134 -16.40 7.75 -14.30
N ASN A 135 -17.35 8.67 -14.09
CA ASN A 135 -18.43 8.95 -15.04
C ASN A 135 -18.02 9.93 -16.17
N TYR A 136 -16.72 10.08 -16.40
CA TYR A 136 -16.14 10.98 -17.41
C TYR A 136 -14.92 10.32 -18.06
N PRO A 137 -14.58 10.68 -19.31
CA PRO A 137 -13.40 10.14 -19.97
C PRO A 137 -12.10 10.58 -19.29
N THR A 138 -11.20 9.64 -19.02
CA THR A 138 -9.89 9.91 -18.41
C THR A 138 -8.94 8.73 -18.60
N THR A 139 -7.66 8.94 -18.31
CA THR A 139 -6.67 7.87 -18.18
C THR A 139 -6.48 7.55 -16.70
N VAL A 140 -6.64 6.29 -16.33
CA VAL A 140 -6.44 5.82 -14.96
C VAL A 140 -5.23 4.91 -14.91
N GLU A 141 -4.29 5.21 -14.00
CA GLU A 141 -3.13 4.39 -13.72
C GLU A 141 -3.30 3.68 -12.37
N PHE A 142 -3.28 2.35 -12.38
CA PHE A 142 -3.25 1.55 -11.17
C PHE A 142 -1.80 1.32 -10.76
N ARG A 143 -1.41 1.91 -9.63
CA ARG A 143 -0.13 1.62 -8.97
C ARG A 143 -0.38 0.64 -7.85
N SER A 144 0.56 -0.28 -7.63
CA SER A 144 0.35 -1.36 -6.67
C SER A 144 1.64 -1.84 -6.03
N SER A 145 1.51 -2.36 -4.81
CA SER A 145 2.56 -3.07 -4.11
C SER A 145 2.00 -4.33 -3.45
N VAL A 146 2.86 -5.31 -3.24
CA VAL A 146 2.55 -6.54 -2.51
C VAL A 146 3.60 -6.85 -1.48
N VAL A 147 3.16 -7.40 -0.35
CA VAL A 147 4.01 -7.80 0.77
C VAL A 147 3.99 -9.33 0.83
N VAL A 148 5.16 -9.94 0.66
CA VAL A 148 5.38 -11.39 0.74
C VAL A 148 5.66 -11.78 2.19
N GLU A 149 6.59 -11.06 2.81
CA GLU A 149 6.96 -11.18 4.22
C GLU A 149 7.18 -9.79 4.84
N PHE A 150 7.30 -9.70 6.16
CA PHE A 150 7.44 -8.42 6.87
C PHE A 150 8.52 -7.50 6.28
N SER A 151 9.65 -8.08 5.84
CA SER A 151 10.77 -7.36 5.23
C SER A 151 10.87 -7.50 3.72
N THR A 152 9.88 -8.11 3.06
CA THR A 152 9.94 -8.46 1.63
C THR A 152 8.68 -7.98 0.93
N PHE A 153 8.82 -6.94 0.10
CA PHE A 153 7.72 -6.40 -0.70
C PHE A 153 8.17 -5.99 -2.10
N HIS A 154 7.25 -6.06 -3.05
CA HIS A 154 7.49 -5.72 -4.45
C HIS A 154 6.57 -4.59 -4.89
N LEU A 155 7.11 -3.65 -5.66
CA LEU A 155 6.31 -2.75 -6.47
C LEU A 155 5.93 -3.47 -7.76
N ILE A 156 4.68 -3.33 -8.17
CA ILE A 156 4.16 -3.88 -9.41
C ILE A 156 4.24 -2.81 -10.48
N SER A 157 4.64 -3.20 -11.70
CA SER A 157 4.60 -2.32 -12.87
C SER A 157 3.20 -1.72 -13.03
N PRO A 158 3.07 -0.39 -13.14
CA PRO A 158 1.76 0.25 -13.26
C PRO A 158 0.99 -0.26 -14.47
N VAL A 159 -0.34 -0.35 -14.34
CA VAL A 159 -1.24 -0.68 -15.46
C VAL A 159 -2.19 0.46 -15.72
N ILE A 160 -2.37 0.77 -16.99
CA ILE A 160 -3.17 1.91 -17.46
C ILE A 160 -4.44 1.41 -18.13
N VAL A 161 -5.56 2.06 -17.82
CA VAL A 161 -6.83 1.92 -18.54
C VAL A 161 -7.31 3.26 -19.06
N GLN A 162 -7.93 3.25 -20.23
CA GLN A 162 -8.63 4.39 -20.80
C GLN A 162 -10.12 4.28 -20.47
N VAL A 163 -10.65 5.25 -19.74
CA VAL A 163 -12.08 5.36 -19.50
C VAL A 163 -12.69 6.13 -20.67
N VAL A 164 -13.63 5.50 -21.36
CA VAL A 164 -14.30 6.06 -22.54
C VAL A 164 -15.80 6.23 -22.34
#